data_AF-A0A9W6T6D3-F1
#
_entry.id   AF-A0A9W6T6D3-F1
#
_cell.length_a   1.000
_cell.length_b   1.000
_cell.length_c   1.000
_cell.angle_alpha   90.00
_cell.angle_beta   90.00
_cell.angle_gamma   90.00
#
_symmetry.space_group_name_H-M   'P 1'
#
loop_
_entity.id
_entity.type
_entity.pdbx_description
1 polymer ?
#
loop_
_entity_poly.entity_id
_entity_poly.type
_entity_poly.pdbx_seq_one_letter_code
_entity_poly.pdbx_strand_id
1 'polypeptide(L)'
;MSFYDVLKRGDDFLLESRPESSRIWNFFSHATCAFVVAGSKLLLNTFYDPKVVGLSNLDEALERSKKENRGLITVMNHMSVVDDPFLWACLPWRYFRSVDDIRWGLAASNICFSTPGSSRFFSLGKIISCERFGRGPFQGGIDACIRVLSPDDTLDIDYMFHPSENENKNPNNVI
;
A
#
# COMPACT_ATOMS: atom_id res chain seq x y z
N MET A 1 17.56 -8.30 1.88
CA MET A 1 18.23 -7.07 2.35
C MET A 1 17.24 -5.92 2.29
N SER A 2 16.79 -5.44 3.43
CA SER A 2 16.05 -4.18 3.59
C SER A 2 16.98 -3.16 4.27
N PHE A 3 16.84 -1.88 3.91
CA PHE A 3 17.60 -0.81 4.54
C PHE A 3 16.76 -0.22 5.67
N TYR A 4 17.32 -0.14 6.87
CA TYR A 4 16.61 0.42 8.02
C TYR A 4 16.06 1.83 7.74
N ASP A 5 16.85 2.66 7.06
CA ASP A 5 16.45 4.03 6.73
C ASP A 5 15.26 4.09 5.77
N VAL A 6 15.08 3.09 4.90
CA VAL A 6 13.91 3.00 4.01
C VAL A 6 12.65 2.70 4.82
N LEU A 7 12.74 1.76 5.77
CA LEU A 7 11.60 1.41 6.62
C LEU A 7 11.19 2.58 7.51
N LYS A 8 12.18 3.27 8.11
CA LYS A 8 11.95 4.46 8.93
C LYS A 8 11.28 5.59 8.15
N ARG A 9 11.80 5.94 6.97
CA ARG A 9 11.18 6.97 6.11
C ARG A 9 9.77 6.57 5.66
N GLY A 10 9.54 5.28 5.46
CA GLY A 10 8.22 4.74 5.16
C GLY A 10 7.24 4.93 6.32
N ASP A 11 7.66 4.65 7.56
CA ASP A 11 6.85 4.90 8.75
C ASP A 11 6.53 6.39 8.92
N ASP A 12 7.55 7.26 8.82
CA ASP A 12 7.39 8.72 8.92
C ASP A 12 6.36 9.22 7.89
N PHE A 13 6.46 8.76 6.64
CA PHE A 13 5.53 9.13 5.57
C PHE A 13 4.09 8.62 5.81
N LEU A 14 3.93 7.42 6.33
CA LEU A 14 2.61 6.89 6.69
C LEU A 14 1.98 7.72 7.82
N LEU A 15 2.77 8.13 8.80
CA LEU A 15 2.32 8.93 9.94
C LEU A 15 1.86 10.34 9.56
N GLU A 16 2.43 10.93 8.50
CA GLU A 16 1.96 12.22 7.97
C GLU A 16 0.50 12.15 7.48
N SER A 17 0.12 11.04 6.86
CA SER A 17 -1.19 10.87 6.23
C SER A 17 -2.21 10.13 7.10
N ARG A 18 -1.72 9.34 8.07
CA ARG A 18 -2.52 8.47 8.93
C ARG A 18 -2.00 8.55 10.38
N PRO A 19 -2.86 8.86 11.37
CA PRO A 19 -2.47 8.81 12.77
C PRO A 19 -2.13 7.38 13.21
N GLU A 20 -1.12 7.27 14.06
CA GLU A 20 -0.68 6.00 14.62
C GLU A 20 -1.83 5.30 15.38
N SER A 21 -2.03 4.01 15.10
CA SER A 21 -2.87 3.07 15.87
C SER A 21 -4.28 3.54 16.31
N SER A 22 -4.90 4.49 15.60
CA SER A 22 -6.22 5.01 15.98
C SER A 22 -7.36 4.06 15.56
N ARG A 23 -8.09 3.51 16.54
CA ARG A 23 -9.30 2.70 16.31
C ARG A 23 -10.36 3.46 15.51
N ILE A 24 -10.50 4.76 15.77
CA ILE A 24 -11.42 5.65 15.07
C ILE A 24 -11.02 5.76 13.60
N TRP A 25 -9.72 5.95 13.32
CA TRP A 25 -9.22 5.96 11.95
C TRP A 25 -9.49 4.64 11.25
N ASN A 26 -9.19 3.51 11.89
CA ASN A 26 -9.39 2.19 11.30
C ASN A 26 -10.87 1.94 10.98
N PHE A 27 -11.78 2.37 11.86
CA PHE A 27 -13.22 2.32 11.59
C PHE A 27 -13.62 3.15 10.38
N PHE A 28 -13.23 4.42 10.32
CA PHE A 28 -13.56 5.28 9.17
C PHE A 28 -12.89 4.83 7.88
N SER A 29 -11.68 4.29 7.96
CA SER A 29 -10.96 3.71 6.82
C SER A 29 -11.71 2.50 6.28
N HIS A 30 -12.14 1.59 7.17
CA HIS A 30 -12.97 0.45 6.79
C HIS A 30 -14.29 0.89 6.15
N ALA A 31 -14.99 1.83 6.77
CA ALA A 31 -16.26 2.34 6.28
C ALA A 31 -16.10 3.00 4.90
N THR A 32 -15.04 3.78 4.70
CA THR A 32 -14.72 4.43 3.41
C THR A 32 -14.48 3.38 2.34
N CYS A 33 -13.65 2.37 2.63
CA CYS A 33 -13.36 1.31 1.67
C CYS A 33 -14.62 0.50 1.35
N ALA A 34 -15.38 0.06 2.36
CA ALA A 34 -16.61 -0.70 2.18
C ALA A 34 -17.64 0.08 1.37
N PHE A 35 -17.78 1.39 1.61
CA PHE A 35 -18.65 2.27 0.85
C PHE A 35 -18.23 2.35 -0.63
N VAL A 36 -16.95 2.58 -0.92
CA VAL A 36 -16.43 2.65 -2.29
C VAL A 36 -16.61 1.31 -3.00
N VAL A 37 -16.29 0.19 -2.35
CA VAL A 37 -16.49 -1.15 -2.92
C VAL A 37 -17.97 -1.40 -3.20
N ALA A 38 -18.86 -1.11 -2.26
CA ALA A 38 -20.31 -1.29 -2.44
C ALA A 38 -20.87 -0.46 -3.59
N GLY A 39 -20.54 0.84 -3.64
CA GLY A 39 -20.98 1.73 -4.71
C GLY A 39 -20.45 1.29 -6.08
N SER A 40 -19.17 0.93 -6.14
CA SER A 40 -18.54 0.46 -7.38
C SER A 40 -19.13 -0.87 -7.84
N LYS A 41 -19.42 -1.78 -6.90
CA LYS A 41 -20.04 -3.07 -7.17
C LYS A 41 -21.47 -2.92 -7.66
N LEU A 42 -22.23 -2.01 -7.06
CA LEU A 42 -23.57 -1.66 -7.53
C LEU A 42 -23.51 -1.13 -8.97
N LEU A 43 -22.66 -0.13 -9.24
CA LEU A 43 -22.54 0.46 -10.56
C LEU A 43 -22.09 -0.58 -11.61
N LEU A 44 -21.01 -1.29 -11.34
CA LEU A 44 -20.42 -2.22 -12.30
C LEU A 44 -21.36 -3.39 -12.62
N ASN A 45 -22.01 -3.99 -11.62
CA ASN A 45 -22.92 -5.11 -11.85
C ASN A 45 -24.32 -4.69 -12.32
N THR A 46 -24.66 -3.40 -12.27
CA THR A 46 -25.93 -2.89 -12.83
C THR A 46 -25.79 -2.54 -14.31
N PHE A 47 -24.66 -1.95 -14.70
CA PHE A 47 -24.49 -1.40 -16.05
C PHE A 47 -23.57 -2.23 -16.96
N TYR A 48 -22.83 -3.18 -16.40
CA TYR A 48 -21.82 -3.97 -17.13
C TYR A 48 -21.86 -5.45 -16.73
N ASP A 49 -21.19 -6.29 -17.53
CA ASP A 49 -21.01 -7.73 -17.30
C ASP A 49 -19.51 -8.07 -17.14
N PRO A 50 -18.91 -7.76 -15.98
CA PRO A 50 -17.49 -7.99 -15.75
C PRO A 50 -17.16 -9.50 -15.75
N LYS A 51 -16.11 -9.89 -16.48
CA LYS A 51 -15.60 -11.27 -16.50
C LYS A 51 -14.34 -11.39 -15.67
N VAL A 52 -14.38 -12.27 -14.67
CA VAL A 52 -13.24 -12.58 -13.80
C VAL A 52 -12.75 -13.99 -14.10
N VAL A 53 -11.49 -14.10 -14.50
CA VAL A 53 -10.83 -15.37 -14.82
C VAL A 53 -9.63 -15.55 -13.90
N GLY A 54 -9.37 -16.78 -13.45
CA GLY A 54 -8.21 -17.09 -12.63
C GLY A 54 -8.30 -16.65 -11.17
N LEU A 55 -9.51 -16.51 -10.63
CA LEU A 55 -9.72 -16.12 -9.22
C LEU A 55 -9.05 -17.09 -8.23
N SER A 56 -8.96 -18.38 -8.59
CA SER A 56 -8.25 -19.39 -7.81
C SER A 56 -6.76 -19.07 -7.62
N ASN A 57 -6.12 -18.43 -8.61
CA ASN A 57 -4.71 -18.06 -8.52
C ASN A 57 -4.52 -16.96 -7.46
N LEU A 58 -5.49 -16.05 -7.34
CA LEU A 58 -5.48 -15.03 -6.30
C LEU A 58 -5.74 -15.63 -4.92
N ASP A 59 -6.68 -16.58 -4.81
CA ASP A 59 -6.92 -17.32 -3.56
C ASP A 59 -5.62 -18.03 -3.10
N GLU A 60 -4.97 -18.79 -3.98
CA GLU A 60 -3.72 -19.51 -3.68
C GLU A 60 -2.59 -18.54 -3.31
N ALA A 61 -2.44 -17.43 -4.02
CA ALA A 61 -1.42 -16.42 -3.73
C ALA A 61 -1.63 -15.76 -2.37
N LEU A 62 -2.88 -15.49 -1.98
CA LEU A 62 -3.22 -14.94 -0.66
C LEU A 62 -2.99 -15.95 0.46
N GLU A 63 -3.39 -17.20 0.27
CA GLU A 63 -3.13 -18.27 1.24
C GLU A 63 -1.63 -18.48 1.45
N ARG A 64 -0.85 -18.50 0.36
CA ARG A 64 0.60 -18.60 0.41
C ARG A 64 1.24 -17.42 1.12
N SER A 65 0.78 -16.20 0.83
CA SER A 65 1.25 -14.97 1.48
C SER A 65 1.04 -15.02 3.01
N LYS A 66 -0.13 -15.48 3.45
CA LYS A 66 -0.44 -15.66 4.89
C LYS A 66 0.41 -16.76 5.53
N LYS A 67 0.59 -17.90 4.85
CA LYS A 67 1.39 -19.03 5.35
C LYS A 67 2.88 -18.70 5.46
N GLU A 68 3.43 -17.98 4.50
CA GLU A 68 4.84 -17.59 4.44
C GLU A 68 5.13 -16.28 5.21
N ASN A 69 4.12 -15.68 5.85
CA ASN A 69 4.18 -14.35 6.48
C ASN A 69 4.92 -13.31 5.61
N ARG A 70 4.44 -13.12 4.37
CA ARG A 70 5.10 -12.25 3.38
C ARG A 70 4.11 -11.32 2.69
N GLY A 71 4.59 -10.15 2.28
CA GLY A 71 3.84 -9.22 1.44
C GLY A 71 3.45 -9.83 0.08
N LEU A 72 2.27 -9.44 -0.41
CA LEU A 72 1.76 -9.78 -1.74
C LEU A 72 1.61 -8.50 -2.57
N ILE A 73 2.25 -8.48 -3.75
CA ILE A 73 2.14 -7.38 -4.70
C ILE A 73 1.29 -7.84 -5.88
N THR A 74 0.28 -7.05 -6.24
CA THR A 74 -0.48 -7.22 -7.47
C THR A 74 0.00 -6.23 -8.52
N VAL A 75 0.20 -6.69 -9.75
CA VAL A 75 0.64 -5.88 -10.88
C VAL A 75 -0.44 -5.95 -11.95
N MET A 76 -0.86 -4.79 -12.46
CA MET A 76 -1.86 -4.69 -13.51
C MET A 76 -1.48 -3.59 -14.51
N ASN A 77 -2.02 -3.68 -15.72
CA ASN A 77 -2.07 -2.54 -16.61
C ASN A 77 -2.97 -1.44 -16.01
N HIS A 78 -2.67 -0.18 -16.35
CA HIS A 78 -3.49 0.96 -15.94
C HIS A 78 -4.08 1.63 -17.18
N MET A 79 -5.40 1.61 -17.28
CA MET A 79 -6.17 2.19 -18.37
C MET A 79 -6.89 3.47 -17.92
N SER A 80 -7.34 3.52 -16.66
CA SER A 80 -8.19 4.62 -16.18
C SER A 80 -8.16 4.80 -14.67
N VAL A 81 -8.56 5.98 -14.19
CA VAL A 81 -8.67 6.26 -12.75
C VAL A 81 -9.73 5.40 -12.04
N VAL A 82 -10.67 4.80 -12.78
CA VAL A 82 -11.70 3.92 -12.19
C VAL A 82 -11.24 2.47 -12.05
N ASP A 83 -10.01 2.15 -12.47
CA ASP A 83 -9.46 0.79 -12.37
C ASP A 83 -9.44 0.31 -10.92
N ASP A 84 -9.06 1.16 -9.96
CA ASP A 84 -9.04 0.79 -8.53
C ASP A 84 -10.43 0.42 -7.99
N PRO A 85 -11.45 1.31 -8.04
CA PRO A 85 -12.79 0.97 -7.54
C PRO A 85 -13.43 -0.22 -8.28
N PHE A 86 -13.21 -0.36 -9.60
CA PHE A 86 -13.83 -1.43 -10.38
C PHE A 86 -13.11 -2.77 -10.24
N LEU A 87 -11.79 -2.78 -10.04
CA LEU A 87 -11.07 -3.99 -9.66
C LEU A 87 -11.69 -4.59 -8.39
N TRP A 88 -11.97 -3.75 -7.38
CA TRP A 88 -12.63 -4.22 -6.16
C TRP A 88 -14.05 -4.72 -6.39
N ALA A 89 -14.81 -4.04 -7.24
CA ALA A 89 -16.17 -4.43 -7.60
C ALA A 89 -16.25 -5.81 -8.27
N CYS A 90 -15.23 -6.19 -9.04
CA CYS A 90 -15.11 -7.50 -9.67
C CYS A 90 -14.90 -8.64 -8.65
N LEU A 91 -14.29 -8.35 -7.50
CA LEU A 91 -13.97 -9.37 -6.50
C LEU A 91 -15.17 -9.71 -5.61
N PRO A 92 -15.30 -10.98 -5.18
CA PRO A 92 -16.28 -11.38 -4.17
C PRO A 92 -16.12 -10.66 -2.83
N TRP A 93 -17.22 -10.49 -2.10
CA TRP A 93 -17.23 -9.83 -0.79
C TRP A 93 -16.31 -10.44 0.27
N ARG A 94 -15.87 -11.71 0.09
CA ARG A 94 -14.97 -12.39 1.03
C ARG A 94 -13.62 -11.67 1.20
N TYR A 95 -13.17 -10.91 0.20
CA TYR A 95 -11.89 -10.19 0.22
C TYR A 95 -11.92 -8.87 0.99
N PHE A 96 -13.10 -8.42 1.45
CA PHE A 96 -13.28 -7.11 2.09
C PHE A 96 -13.77 -7.21 3.54
N ARG A 97 -13.66 -8.38 4.17
CA ARG A 97 -14.20 -8.63 5.51
C ARG A 97 -13.37 -8.00 6.63
N SER A 98 -12.05 -7.91 6.44
CA SER A 98 -11.15 -7.25 7.38
C SER A 98 -10.63 -5.96 6.79
N VAL A 99 -10.30 -4.99 7.65
CA VAL A 99 -9.50 -3.84 7.25
C VAL A 99 -8.19 -4.33 6.65
N ASP A 100 -7.55 -5.32 7.26
CA ASP A 100 -6.20 -5.75 6.88
C ASP A 100 -6.15 -6.46 5.52
N ASP A 101 -7.26 -7.08 5.11
CA ASP A 101 -7.38 -7.73 3.79
C ASP A 101 -7.58 -6.71 2.65
N ILE A 102 -7.92 -5.44 2.96
CA ILE A 102 -8.07 -4.40 1.95
C ILE A 102 -6.67 -3.97 1.46
N ARG A 103 -6.43 -4.18 0.16
CA ARG A 103 -5.19 -3.83 -0.53
C ARG A 103 -4.89 -2.32 -0.42
N TRP A 104 -3.63 -2.02 -0.24
CA TRP A 104 -3.10 -0.67 -0.39
C TRP A 104 -2.89 -0.31 -1.87
N GLY A 105 -3.10 0.95 -2.22
CA GLY A 105 -2.92 1.45 -3.59
C GLY A 105 -1.95 2.62 -3.65
N LEU A 106 -1.55 2.97 -4.87
CA LEU A 106 -0.76 4.17 -5.16
C LEU A 106 -1.57 5.11 -6.02
N ALA A 107 -1.50 6.41 -5.73
CA ALA A 107 -2.10 7.42 -6.59
C ALA A 107 -1.24 8.67 -6.72
N ALA A 108 -1.44 9.39 -7.83
CA ALA A 108 -0.72 10.60 -8.12
C ALA A 108 -1.04 11.70 -7.10
N SER A 109 -0.01 12.20 -6.40
CA SER A 109 -0.14 13.28 -5.40
C SER A 109 -0.80 14.52 -5.99
N ASN A 110 -0.41 14.90 -7.21
CA ASN A 110 -0.91 16.10 -7.89
C ASN A 110 -2.37 16.02 -8.34
N ILE A 111 -2.99 14.84 -8.33
CA ILE A 111 -4.39 14.64 -8.73
C ILE A 111 -5.24 14.30 -7.50
N CYS A 112 -4.91 13.21 -6.81
CA CYS A 112 -5.69 12.67 -5.71
C CYS A 112 -5.49 13.44 -4.40
N PHE A 113 -4.31 14.03 -4.20
CA PHE A 113 -3.93 14.70 -2.94
C PHE A 113 -3.83 16.23 -3.10
N SER A 114 -4.61 16.79 -4.02
CA SER A 114 -4.62 18.22 -4.36
C SER A 114 -5.35 19.10 -3.33
N THR A 115 -6.27 18.53 -2.54
CA THR A 115 -7.04 19.26 -1.53
C THR A 115 -7.07 18.50 -0.21
N PRO A 116 -7.24 19.15 0.96
CA PRO A 116 -7.31 18.45 2.24
C PRO A 116 -8.42 17.40 2.30
N GLY A 117 -9.58 17.68 1.68
CA GLY A 117 -10.71 16.76 1.61
C GLY A 117 -10.42 15.52 0.78
N SER A 118 -9.87 15.70 -0.43
CA SER A 118 -9.49 14.58 -1.29
C SER A 118 -8.36 13.77 -0.65
N SER A 119 -7.32 14.43 -0.12
CA SER A 119 -6.23 13.77 0.60
C SER A 119 -6.75 12.88 1.72
N ARG A 120 -7.67 13.39 2.55
CA ARG A 120 -8.26 12.60 3.64
C ARG A 120 -9.04 11.39 3.13
N PHE A 121 -9.83 11.57 2.07
CA PHE A 121 -10.58 10.48 1.45
C PHE A 121 -9.66 9.37 0.95
N PHE A 122 -8.61 9.72 0.18
CA PHE A 122 -7.68 8.74 -0.37
C PHE A 122 -6.83 8.06 0.74
N SER A 123 -6.41 8.80 1.77
CA SER A 123 -5.72 8.20 2.93
C SER A 123 -6.62 7.22 3.69
N LEU A 124 -7.90 7.53 3.89
CA LEU A 124 -8.87 6.60 4.49
C LEU A 124 -9.10 5.38 3.58
N GLY A 125 -9.03 5.55 2.27
CA GLY A 125 -9.10 4.50 1.26
C GLY A 125 -7.83 3.64 1.13
N LYS A 126 -6.83 3.79 2.02
CA LYS A 126 -5.54 3.10 1.96
C LYS A 126 -4.74 3.36 0.68
N ILE A 127 -4.85 4.58 0.16
CA ILE A 127 -4.07 5.03 -0.99
C ILE A 127 -2.88 5.85 -0.51
N ILE A 128 -1.71 5.50 -1.00
CA ILE A 128 -0.44 6.16 -0.72
C ILE A 128 -0.16 7.13 -1.87
N SER A 129 0.24 8.36 -1.54
CA SER A 129 0.53 9.38 -2.53
C SER A 129 1.92 9.18 -3.15
N CYS A 130 2.01 9.37 -4.46
CA CYS A 130 3.26 9.29 -5.22
C CYS A 130 3.40 10.45 -6.20
N GLU A 131 4.60 11.00 -6.30
CA GLU A 131 5.00 12.02 -7.25
C GLU A 131 5.49 11.37 -8.55
N ARG A 132 4.96 11.84 -9.68
CA ARG A 132 5.23 11.26 -11.00
C ARG A 132 6.29 12.01 -11.80
N PHE A 133 6.43 13.32 -11.58
CA PHE A 133 7.26 14.20 -12.41
C PHE A 133 8.49 14.67 -11.65
N GLY A 134 9.69 14.31 -12.13
CA GLY A 134 10.96 14.84 -11.64
C GLY A 134 11.51 14.22 -10.35
N ARG A 135 10.71 13.51 -9.54
CA ARG A 135 11.18 12.91 -8.28
C ARG A 135 11.83 11.53 -8.41
N GLY A 136 11.41 10.75 -9.40
CA GLY A 136 11.92 9.39 -9.63
C GLY A 136 11.40 8.37 -8.60
N PRO A 137 11.98 7.16 -8.54
CA PRO A 137 11.50 6.07 -7.69
C PRO A 137 11.87 6.23 -6.21
N PHE A 138 12.87 7.05 -5.89
CA PHE A 138 13.33 7.28 -4.52
C PHE A 138 12.50 8.38 -3.84
N GLN A 139 11.34 7.98 -3.31
CA GLN A 139 10.38 8.90 -2.70
C GLN A 139 9.66 8.24 -1.51
N GLY A 140 9.17 9.06 -0.59
CA GLY A 140 8.52 8.60 0.64
C GLY A 140 7.32 7.67 0.41
N GLY A 141 6.53 7.90 -0.64
CA GLY A 141 5.41 7.01 -0.98
C GLY A 141 5.84 5.59 -1.36
N ILE A 142 7.00 5.43 -2.00
CA ILE A 142 7.56 4.12 -2.32
C ILE A 142 8.18 3.47 -1.08
N ASP A 143 8.88 4.26 -0.25
CA ASP A 143 9.40 3.80 1.04
C ASP A 143 8.26 3.30 1.95
N ALA A 144 7.11 4.00 1.96
CA ALA A 144 5.90 3.59 2.67
C ALA A 144 5.31 2.27 2.13
N CYS A 145 5.33 2.06 0.82
CA CYS A 145 4.91 0.77 0.23
C CYS A 145 5.82 -0.37 0.68
N ILE A 146 7.14 -0.15 0.66
CA ILE A 146 8.12 -1.14 1.11
C ILE A 146 7.86 -1.49 2.59
N ARG A 147 7.57 -0.47 3.41
CA ARG A 147 7.23 -0.65 4.82
C ARG A 147 5.94 -1.46 5.02
N VAL A 148 4.87 -1.14 4.28
CA VAL A 148 3.61 -1.91 4.32
C VAL A 148 3.80 -3.36 3.89
N LEU A 149 4.66 -3.61 2.90
CA LEU A 149 4.98 -4.94 2.39
C LEU A 149 5.95 -5.73 3.27
N SER A 150 6.69 -5.04 4.16
CA SER A 150 7.69 -5.62 5.05
C SER A 150 7.43 -5.23 6.52
N PRO A 151 6.33 -5.72 7.13
CA PRO A 151 6.09 -5.58 8.57
C PRO A 151 7.22 -6.17 9.42
N ASP A 152 7.36 -5.71 10.66
CA ASP A 152 8.52 -6.07 11.51
C ASP A 152 8.65 -7.57 11.77
N ASP A 153 7.53 -8.29 11.83
CA ASP A 153 7.47 -9.75 12.01
C ASP A 153 7.85 -10.55 10.75
N THR A 154 8.06 -9.86 9.63
CA THR A 154 8.50 -10.44 8.34
C THR A 154 9.97 -10.17 8.04
N LEU A 155 10.62 -9.31 8.82
CA LEU A 155 11.99 -8.87 8.59
C LEU A 155 12.99 -9.82 9.23
N ASP A 156 13.93 -10.30 8.41
CA ASP A 156 15.11 -10.99 8.90
C ASP A 156 16.17 -9.95 9.29
N ILE A 157 16.35 -9.79 10.61
CA ILE A 157 17.25 -8.79 11.22
C ILE A 157 18.70 -9.03 10.77
N ASP A 158 19.10 -10.27 10.50
CA ASP A 158 20.45 -10.62 10.09
C ASP A 158 20.79 -10.07 8.68
N TYR A 159 19.77 -9.75 7.88
CA TYR A 159 19.92 -9.16 6.55
C TYR A 159 19.44 -7.70 6.49
N MET A 160 19.18 -7.06 7.64
CA MET A 160 18.96 -5.62 7.68
C MET A 160 20.29 -4.89 7.61
N PHE A 161 20.44 -4.06 6.58
CA PHE A 161 21.56 -3.13 6.54
C PHE A 161 21.26 -2.01 7.53
N HIS A 162 21.88 -2.13 8.70
CA HIS A 162 22.12 -0.99 9.55
C HIS A 162 23.40 -0.32 9.03
N PRO A 163 23.37 0.98 8.70
CA PRO A 163 24.59 1.74 8.61
C PRO A 163 25.21 1.78 10.02
N SER A 164 25.88 0.70 10.41
CA SER A 164 26.70 0.64 11.61
C SER A 164 27.89 1.57 11.35
N GLU A 165 28.03 2.59 12.20
CA GLU A 165 29.21 3.05 12.97
C GLU A 165 30.66 2.78 12.47
N ASN A 166 30.85 2.29 11.24
CA ASN A 166 32.11 1.88 10.64
C ASN A 166 32.79 3.00 9.85
N GLU A 167 32.20 4.20 9.78
CA GLU A 167 32.91 5.40 9.33
C GLU A 167 33.82 5.99 10.43
N ASN A 168 33.64 5.61 11.70
CA ASN A 168 34.44 6.14 12.82
C ASN A 168 35.64 5.25 13.23
N LYS A 169 35.98 4.23 12.44
CA LYS A 169 37.22 3.47 12.62
C LYS A 169 38.08 3.55 11.37
N ASN A 170 38.79 4.67 11.26
CA ASN A 170 40.18 4.83 10.80
C ASN A 170 40.35 5.95 9.75
N PRO A 171 40.60 7.20 10.16
CA PRO A 171 40.92 8.30 9.23
C PRO A 171 42.31 8.20 8.57
N ASN A 172 43.06 7.10 8.75
CA ASN A 172 44.48 7.01 8.38
C ASN A 172 44.84 6.04 7.25
N ASN A 173 43.97 5.76 6.28
CA ASN A 173 44.39 5.09 5.05
C ASN A 173 43.88 5.85 3.80
N VAL A 174 44.49 7.01 3.55
CA VAL A 174 44.60 7.59 2.22
C VAL A 174 46.06 7.98 2.02
N ILE A 175 46.63 7.45 0.94
CA ILE A 175 48.03 7.47 0.44
C ILE A 175 48.88 6.29 0.92
#